data_AF-A0A2E0V7W7-F1
#
_entry.id   AF-A0A2E0V7W7-F1
#
_cell.length_a   1.000
_cell.length_b   1.000
_cell.length_c   1.000
_cell.angle_alpha   90.00
_cell.angle_beta   90.00
_cell.angle_gamma   90.00
#
_symmetry.space_group_name_H-M   'P 1'
#
loop_
_entity.id
_entity.type
_entity.pdbx_description
1 polymer ?
#
loop_
_entity_poly.entity_id
_entity_poly.type
_entity_poly.pdbx_seq_one_letter_code
_entity_poly.pdbx_strand_id
1 'polypeptide(L)'
;MSIHARLNPEAQSDLESQRRASVITSLIIALLSVVLVILILFFILLPSLAINSPTIVVYSAGSEEEDPLQQKRITREVSPKPNAPSSAMAKVMASRSISDLAVPVPEVEAVPALTYGFRDDIGQGWGTGGDGGGGGFGRIPAAMRKRCSAADRMRRLKQSGGTEACEEAVVKALRWFKKVQRRDGSWGGSHQVAQTGLVLLAYLGHCETPLSEEFGEAVTNGMVYLIENSVKNKGRFCTTRGDKHWAYEHGIATYALAEAYMFCRVLGLNIPNLKESVQLGVQWIIDNQNPSGGWDYNFDEGGRGGDMSITAWQMQALKAGYHTRLTFRNMPQCISRALNYCEARQNSNGGFGYTGTSPVGGGHFTLTGAGVLCFQQHKGTNHRAARKGMDYIDKQARISYQGGPCNLYEHYYVSQAAINQGGKSWLDYNDKFRDTLLSGQQGDGHFRSPPNPGPGNKNDPVYHTALATLMLEVYYRFLPGTGFGL
;
A
#
# COMPACT_ATOMS: atom_id res chain seq x y z
N MET A 1 14.95 -70.98 23.13
CA MET A 1 15.66 -71.05 24.42
C MET A 1 16.13 -69.64 24.77
N SER A 2 15.41 -68.94 25.66
CA SER A 2 15.78 -67.60 26.14
C SER A 2 16.60 -67.76 27.42
N ILE A 3 17.88 -67.42 27.37
CA ILE A 3 18.78 -67.45 28.54
C ILE A 3 18.51 -66.18 29.35
N HIS A 4 17.62 -66.28 30.34
CA HIS A 4 17.47 -65.24 31.35
C HIS A 4 18.66 -65.31 32.31
N ALA A 5 19.71 -64.55 32.01
CA ALA A 5 20.81 -64.30 32.93
C ALA A 5 20.27 -63.52 34.14
N ARG A 6 20.10 -64.19 35.28
CA ARG A 6 19.82 -63.54 36.56
C ARG A 6 21.10 -62.83 37.01
N LEU A 7 21.06 -61.49 37.06
CA LEU A 7 22.16 -60.67 37.58
C LEU A 7 22.37 -61.00 39.07
N ASN A 8 23.64 -61.24 39.44
CA ASN A 8 24.10 -61.42 40.82
C ASN A 8 23.63 -60.22 41.69
N PRO A 9 23.08 -60.43 42.91
CA PRO A 9 22.62 -59.35 43.79
C PRO A 9 23.61 -58.18 43.96
N GLU A 10 24.91 -58.49 43.97
CA GLU A 10 25.99 -57.50 44.06
C GLU A 10 26.04 -56.59 42.81
N ALA A 11 25.84 -57.17 41.62
CA ALA A 11 25.80 -56.43 40.35
C ALA A 11 24.54 -55.55 40.20
N GLN A 12 23.43 -55.91 40.84
CA GLN A 12 22.23 -55.06 40.85
C GLN A 12 22.42 -53.83 41.76
N SER A 13 23.04 -54.02 42.92
CA SER A 13 23.39 -52.91 43.84
C SER A 13 24.33 -51.90 43.18
N ASP A 14 25.33 -52.38 42.45
CA ASP A 14 26.28 -51.51 41.72
C ASP A 14 25.63 -50.76 40.56
N LEU A 15 24.68 -51.39 39.86
CA LEU A 15 23.93 -50.71 38.79
C LEU A 15 23.03 -49.60 39.36
N GLU A 16 22.42 -49.81 40.52
CA GLU A 16 21.61 -48.79 41.19
C GLU A 16 22.46 -47.63 41.71
N SER A 17 23.64 -47.90 42.25
CA SER A 17 24.57 -46.85 42.70
C SER A 17 25.06 -45.99 41.52
N GLN A 18 25.40 -46.61 40.39
CA GLN A 18 25.77 -45.90 39.16
C GLN A 18 24.61 -45.07 38.59
N ARG A 19 23.38 -45.59 38.60
CA ARG A 19 22.21 -44.84 38.15
C ARG A 19 21.95 -43.62 39.03
N ARG A 20 22.06 -43.75 40.35
CA ARG A 20 21.91 -42.62 41.28
C ARG A 20 22.99 -41.57 41.04
N ALA A 21 24.25 -41.97 40.87
CA ALA A 21 25.33 -41.05 40.55
C ALA A 21 25.11 -40.32 39.21
N SER A 22 24.67 -41.03 38.17
CA SER A 22 24.38 -40.46 36.85
C SER A 22 23.23 -39.44 36.89
N VAL A 23 22.15 -39.73 37.64
CA VAL A 23 21.01 -38.82 37.81
C VAL A 23 21.39 -37.57 38.59
N ILE A 24 22.18 -37.70 39.66
CA ILE A 24 22.66 -36.54 40.42
C ILE A 24 23.56 -35.67 39.55
N THR A 25 24.45 -36.28 38.78
CA THR A 25 25.37 -35.54 37.89
C THR A 25 24.61 -34.81 36.79
N SER A 26 23.58 -35.43 36.18
CA SER A 26 22.78 -34.77 35.15
C SER A 26 21.94 -33.61 35.69
N LEU A 27 21.41 -33.73 36.91
CA LEU A 27 20.69 -32.65 37.59
C LEU A 27 21.61 -31.45 37.90
N ILE A 28 22.84 -31.71 38.36
CA ILE A 28 23.83 -30.64 38.62
C ILE A 28 24.20 -29.93 37.31
N ILE A 29 24.44 -30.67 36.23
CA ILE A 29 24.73 -30.08 34.92
C ILE A 29 23.56 -29.23 34.41
N ALA A 30 22.32 -29.72 34.53
CA ALA A 30 21.14 -28.97 34.15
C ALA A 30 20.99 -27.67 34.96
N LEU A 31 21.21 -27.72 36.27
CA LEU A 31 21.17 -26.55 37.15
C LEU A 31 22.24 -25.51 36.73
N LEU A 32 23.47 -25.96 36.50
CA LEU A 32 24.57 -25.09 36.07
C LEU A 32 24.30 -24.45 34.70
N SER A 33 23.66 -25.19 33.79
CA SER A 33 23.26 -24.69 32.47
C SER A 33 22.24 -23.56 32.57
N VAL A 34 21.23 -23.73 33.43
CA VAL A 34 20.21 -22.71 33.68
C VAL A 34 20.82 -21.46 34.33
N VAL A 35 21.69 -21.64 35.32
CA VAL A 35 22.40 -20.52 35.97
C VAL A 35 23.26 -19.75 34.96
N LEU A 36 23.96 -20.45 34.06
CA LEU A 36 24.77 -19.82 33.02
C LEU A 36 23.90 -19.00 32.06
N VAL A 37 22.76 -19.52 31.62
CA VAL A 37 21.82 -18.77 30.77
C VAL A 37 21.29 -17.53 31.48
N ILE A 38 20.95 -17.62 32.76
CA ILE A 38 20.51 -16.48 33.56
C ILE A 38 21.61 -15.42 33.66
N LEU A 39 22.87 -15.82 33.89
CA LEU A 39 24.01 -14.90 33.93
C LEU A 39 24.25 -14.22 32.58
N ILE A 40 24.15 -14.96 31.48
CA ILE A 40 24.28 -14.39 30.12
C ILE A 40 23.17 -13.35 29.87
N LEU A 41 21.92 -13.68 30.20
CA LEU A 41 20.79 -12.75 30.06
C LEU A 41 20.96 -11.51 30.95
N PHE A 42 21.47 -11.70 32.18
CA PHE A 42 21.77 -10.60 33.10
C PHE A 42 22.83 -9.63 32.54
N PHE A 43 23.93 -10.16 31.98
CA PHE A 43 24.95 -9.33 31.34
C PHE A 43 24.49 -8.65 30.04
N ILE A 44 23.52 -9.21 29.33
CA ILE A 44 22.91 -8.58 28.14
C ILE A 44 21.93 -7.47 28.55
N LEU A 45 21.18 -7.65 29.65
CA LEU A 45 20.22 -6.64 30.12
C LEU A 45 20.88 -5.46 30.85
N LEU A 46 22.01 -5.67 31.56
CA LEU A 46 22.68 -4.61 32.32
C LEU A 46 23.04 -3.35 31.49
N PRO A 47 23.61 -3.46 30.27
CA PRO A 47 23.87 -2.31 29.41
C PRO A 47 22.61 -1.55 28.97
N SER A 48 21.45 -2.22 28.93
CA SER A 48 20.18 -1.60 28.48
C SER A 48 19.51 -0.72 29.54
N LEU A 49 19.91 -0.86 30.81
CA LEU A 49 19.39 -0.07 31.93
C LEU A 49 20.24 1.18 32.25
N ALA A 50 21.42 1.33 31.63
CA ALA A 50 22.25 2.52 31.77
C ALA A 50 21.71 3.66 30.89
N ILE A 51 20.83 4.49 31.48
CA ILE A 51 20.38 5.74 30.86
C ILE A 51 21.57 6.72 30.87
N ASN A 52 22.34 6.75 29.79
CA ASN A 52 23.31 7.81 29.55
C ASN A 52 22.55 9.06 29.05
N SER A 53 22.27 10.00 29.94
CA SER A 53 21.84 11.35 29.56
C SER A 53 23.00 12.06 28.83
N PRO A 54 22.84 12.46 27.56
CA PRO A 54 23.90 13.14 26.82
C PRO A 54 24.13 14.54 27.39
N THR A 55 25.36 14.80 27.85
CA THR A 55 25.84 16.14 28.16
C THR A 55 25.88 16.95 26.87
N ILE A 56 25.06 18.00 26.78
CA ILE A 56 25.07 18.92 25.64
C ILE A 56 26.34 19.76 25.74
N VAL A 57 27.37 19.38 24.98
CA VAL A 57 28.54 20.23 24.73
C VAL A 57 28.21 21.09 23.51
N VAL A 58 27.84 22.34 23.76
CA VAL A 58 27.64 23.34 22.71
C VAL A 58 29.00 23.78 22.20
N TYR A 59 29.34 23.38 20.98
CA TYR A 59 30.44 23.99 20.24
C TYR A 59 29.91 25.28 19.61
N SER A 60 30.28 26.43 20.19
CA SER A 60 30.17 27.70 19.50
C SER A 60 31.27 27.74 18.43
N ALA A 61 30.91 27.45 17.18
CA ALA A 61 31.81 27.63 16.06
C ALA A 61 32.13 29.12 15.91
N GLY A 62 33.41 29.45 15.97
CA GLY A 62 33.91 30.81 15.78
C GLY A 62 33.57 31.34 14.39
N SER A 63 33.28 32.62 14.34
CA SER A 63 33.15 33.43 13.14
C SER A 63 34.47 33.43 12.36
N GLU A 64 34.44 32.96 11.11
CA GLU A 64 35.42 33.36 10.11
C GLU A 64 35.08 34.78 9.64
N GLU A 65 36.07 35.67 9.73
CA GLU A 65 36.03 37.03 9.19
C GLU A 65 36.02 36.98 7.65
N GLU A 66 35.00 37.55 7.02
CA GLU A 66 35.05 37.93 5.60
C GLU A 66 35.35 39.44 5.48
N ASP A 67 36.43 39.73 4.76
CA ASP A 67 36.91 41.07 4.36
C ASP A 67 35.88 41.77 3.43
N PRO A 68 35.68 43.10 3.48
CA PRO A 68 34.48 43.74 2.96
C PRO A 68 34.57 44.04 1.46
N LEU A 69 33.66 43.46 0.67
CA LEU A 69 33.41 43.90 -0.70
C LEU A 69 32.50 45.13 -0.71
N GLN A 70 33.07 46.29 -1.09
CA GLN A 70 32.36 47.55 -1.32
C GLN A 70 31.23 47.39 -2.35
N GLN A 71 29.98 47.47 -1.89
CA GLN A 71 28.83 47.53 -2.79
C GLN A 71 28.48 48.99 -3.12
N LYS A 72 28.65 49.34 -4.40
CA LYS A 72 28.29 50.65 -4.97
C LYS A 72 26.78 50.88 -4.87
N ARG A 73 26.38 51.89 -4.10
CA ARG A 73 24.99 52.27 -3.85
C ARG A 73 24.39 52.92 -5.11
N ILE A 74 23.39 52.30 -5.72
CA ILE A 74 22.51 52.95 -6.70
C ILE A 74 21.18 53.22 -5.98
N THR A 75 20.94 54.48 -5.65
CA THR A 75 19.68 54.96 -5.09
C THR A 75 18.63 54.98 -6.20
N ARG A 76 17.56 54.21 -6.07
CA ARG A 76 16.36 54.35 -6.89
C ARG A 76 15.19 54.70 -5.98
N GLU A 77 14.87 55.98 -5.89
CA GLU A 77 13.66 56.45 -5.22
C GLU A 77 12.43 55.95 -5.99
N VAL A 78 11.52 55.28 -5.29
CA VAL A 78 10.17 55.01 -5.79
C VAL A 78 9.20 55.34 -4.66
N SER A 79 8.42 56.41 -4.84
CA SER A 79 7.33 56.79 -3.93
C SER A 79 6.18 55.77 -3.97
N PRO A 80 5.53 55.44 -2.85
CA PRO A 80 4.33 54.61 -2.85
C PRO A 80 3.12 55.37 -3.41
N LYS A 81 2.32 54.71 -4.25
CA LYS A 81 0.96 55.18 -4.62
C LYS A 81 -0.04 54.84 -3.50
N PRO A 82 -1.06 55.68 -3.25
CA PRO A 82 -2.03 55.49 -2.18
C PRO A 82 -3.03 54.35 -2.47
N ASN A 83 -3.50 53.71 -1.40
CA ASN A 83 -4.52 52.66 -1.41
C ASN A 83 -5.88 53.18 -1.91
N ALA A 84 -6.62 52.30 -2.60
CA ALA A 84 -7.97 52.55 -3.10
C ALA A 84 -9.00 52.63 -1.95
N PRO A 85 -10.09 53.43 -2.09
CA PRO A 85 -11.05 53.69 -1.03
C PRO A 85 -11.97 52.50 -0.73
N SER A 86 -12.23 52.31 0.56
CA SER A 86 -13.22 51.39 1.12
C SER A 86 -14.63 51.77 0.65
N SER A 87 -15.36 50.83 0.05
CA SER A 87 -16.76 51.03 -0.32
C SER A 87 -17.65 51.02 0.92
N ALA A 88 -18.38 52.12 1.07
CA ALA A 88 -19.22 52.48 2.20
C ALA A 88 -20.33 51.47 2.51
N MET A 89 -20.65 51.36 3.80
CA MET A 89 -21.82 50.64 4.30
C MET A 89 -23.11 51.28 3.78
N ALA A 90 -23.94 50.48 3.10
CA ALA A 90 -25.30 50.86 2.78
C ALA A 90 -26.20 50.68 4.01
N LYS A 91 -26.80 51.78 4.45
CA LYS A 91 -27.77 51.88 5.54
C LYS A 91 -29.10 51.25 5.10
N VAL A 92 -29.46 50.09 5.65
CA VAL A 92 -30.79 49.49 5.43
C VAL A 92 -31.76 50.05 6.46
N MET A 93 -32.78 50.77 5.97
CA MET A 93 -33.91 51.25 6.77
C MET A 93 -34.79 50.06 7.18
N ALA A 94 -35.09 49.96 8.48
CA ALA A 94 -36.09 49.04 8.99
C ALA A 94 -37.49 49.56 8.63
N SER A 95 -38.21 48.81 7.80
CA SER A 95 -39.65 48.93 7.62
C SER A 95 -40.33 47.71 8.22
N ARG A 96 -41.09 47.91 9.31
CA ARG A 96 -41.96 46.90 9.91
C ARG A 96 -43.32 46.95 9.20
N SER A 97 -43.68 45.87 8.53
CA SER A 97 -45.08 45.54 8.20
C SER A 97 -45.26 44.04 8.37
N ILE A 98 -46.02 43.67 9.40
CA ILE A 98 -46.40 42.29 9.72
C ILE A 98 -47.58 41.94 8.81
N SER A 99 -47.52 40.77 8.16
CA SER A 99 -48.65 40.16 7.46
C SER A 99 -48.88 38.78 8.06
N ASP A 100 -50.03 38.61 8.70
CA ASP A 100 -50.53 37.32 9.17
C ASP A 100 -51.15 36.55 8.00
N LEU A 101 -50.42 35.57 7.45
CA LEU A 101 -51.04 34.48 6.70
C LEU A 101 -50.19 33.22 6.85
N ALA A 102 -50.72 32.25 7.59
CA ALA A 102 -50.10 30.94 7.78
C ALA A 102 -50.31 30.08 6.52
N VAL A 103 -49.21 29.68 5.88
CA VAL A 103 -49.19 28.63 4.85
C VAL A 103 -48.60 27.37 5.49
N PRO A 104 -49.31 26.23 5.51
CA PRO A 104 -48.79 25.00 6.10
C PRO A 104 -47.70 24.40 5.19
N VAL A 105 -46.56 24.05 5.78
CA VAL A 105 -45.41 23.41 5.13
C VAL A 105 -45.62 21.88 5.15
N PRO A 106 -45.52 21.17 4.01
CA PRO A 106 -45.48 19.71 4.01
C PRO A 106 -44.10 19.21 4.48
N GLU A 107 -44.07 18.23 5.37
CA GLU A 107 -42.84 17.51 5.74
C GLU A 107 -42.32 16.70 4.56
N VAL A 108 -41.08 16.96 4.15
CA VAL A 108 -40.31 16.10 3.24
C VAL A 108 -39.03 15.71 3.96
N GLU A 109 -38.83 14.40 4.16
CA GLU A 109 -37.60 13.82 4.71
C GLU A 109 -36.40 14.21 3.85
N ALA A 110 -35.49 15.00 4.43
CA ALA A 110 -34.25 15.40 3.80
C ALA A 110 -33.20 14.29 3.93
N VAL A 111 -32.84 13.68 2.80
CA VAL A 111 -31.64 12.86 2.66
C VAL A 111 -30.42 13.77 2.79
N PRO A 112 -29.42 13.50 3.66
CA PRO A 112 -28.30 14.42 3.83
C PRO A 112 -27.36 14.39 2.62
N ALA A 113 -27.40 15.43 1.81
CA ALA A 113 -26.34 15.73 0.86
C ALA A 113 -25.13 16.32 1.61
N LEU A 114 -24.10 15.50 1.83
CA LEU A 114 -22.81 15.97 2.37
C LEU A 114 -21.98 16.59 1.25
N THR A 115 -22.18 17.88 1.04
CA THR A 115 -21.27 18.75 0.28
C THR A 115 -20.03 19.04 1.14
N TYR A 116 -18.94 18.31 0.92
CA TYR A 116 -17.65 18.61 1.56
C TYR A 116 -16.81 19.50 0.64
N GLY A 117 -16.82 20.80 0.94
CA GLY A 117 -15.96 21.79 0.32
C GLY A 117 -14.53 21.70 0.84
N PHE A 118 -13.58 21.79 -0.08
CA PHE A 118 -12.14 21.92 0.18
C PHE A 118 -11.83 23.22 0.93
N ARG A 119 -11.03 23.12 1.99
CA ARG A 119 -10.03 24.14 2.32
C ARG A 119 -8.97 23.57 3.26
N ASP A 120 -7.72 23.75 2.87
CA ASP A 120 -6.53 23.54 3.69
C ASP A 120 -6.61 24.43 4.94
N ASP A 121 -6.70 23.82 6.12
CA ASP A 121 -6.05 24.34 7.31
C ASP A 121 -5.75 23.19 8.29
N ILE A 122 -4.46 23.03 8.59
CA ILE A 122 -3.89 22.06 9.51
C ILE A 122 -3.72 22.80 10.84
N GLY A 123 -4.51 22.44 11.86
CA GLY A 123 -4.32 23.02 13.19
C GLY A 123 -5.28 22.51 14.25
N GLN A 124 -4.72 21.75 15.19
CA GLN A 124 -5.16 21.55 16.58
C GLN A 124 -6.62 21.14 16.86
N GLY A 125 -6.74 19.84 17.20
CA GLY A 125 -7.35 19.44 18.47
C GLY A 125 -8.87 19.33 18.49
N TRP A 126 -9.41 18.14 18.20
CA TRP A 126 -10.65 17.66 18.80
C TRP A 126 -10.56 16.15 19.05
N GLY A 127 -10.61 15.75 20.32
CA GLY A 127 -11.11 14.44 20.75
C GLY A 127 -10.09 13.35 21.08
N THR A 128 -9.48 13.45 22.26
CA THR A 128 -8.97 12.31 23.02
C THR A 128 -10.10 11.32 23.31
N GLY A 129 -9.93 10.05 22.89
CA GLY A 129 -10.91 9.00 23.17
C GLY A 129 -10.40 7.61 22.80
N GLY A 130 -9.66 6.99 23.73
CA GLY A 130 -9.57 5.54 23.86
C GLY A 130 -8.38 4.85 23.22
N ASP A 131 -7.26 4.81 23.95
CA ASP A 131 -6.26 3.75 23.85
C ASP A 131 -6.92 2.38 24.00
N GLY A 132 -6.58 1.45 23.09
CA GLY A 132 -7.09 0.10 23.09
C GLY A 132 -6.46 -0.75 21.98
N GLY A 133 -5.14 -0.93 22.04
CA GLY A 133 -4.40 -1.80 21.13
C GLY A 133 -2.89 -1.57 21.23
N GLY A 134 -2.25 -2.15 22.25
CA GLY A 134 -0.81 -2.09 22.42
C GLY A 134 -0.05 -2.63 21.21
N GLY A 135 0.81 -1.81 20.63
CA GLY A 135 1.68 -2.12 19.50
C GLY A 135 2.09 -0.82 18.83
N GLY A 136 3.38 -0.64 18.52
CA GLY A 136 4.04 0.62 18.08
C GLY A 136 3.53 1.29 16.79
N PHE A 137 2.27 1.13 16.41
CA PHE A 137 1.63 1.61 15.19
C PHE A 137 1.30 3.12 15.19
N GLY A 138 1.53 3.83 16.30
CA GLY A 138 1.26 5.28 16.42
C GLY A 138 1.99 6.16 15.39
N ARG A 139 3.11 5.67 14.84
CA ARG A 139 3.93 6.36 13.83
C ARG A 139 3.60 5.99 12.38
N ILE A 140 2.65 5.09 12.14
CA ILE A 140 2.23 4.74 10.76
C ILE A 140 1.43 5.93 10.20
N PRO A 141 1.65 6.38 8.94
CA PRO A 141 0.79 7.36 8.28
C PRO A 141 -0.70 7.04 8.47
N ALA A 142 -1.53 8.05 8.75
CA ALA A 142 -2.94 7.85 9.13
C ALA A 142 -3.72 7.00 8.13
N ALA A 143 -3.36 7.07 6.84
CA ALA A 143 -3.93 6.25 5.78
C ALA A 143 -3.65 4.74 5.92
N MET A 144 -2.49 4.36 6.45
CA MET A 144 -2.08 2.96 6.63
C MET A 144 -2.37 2.43 8.03
N ARG A 145 -2.62 3.30 9.03
CA ARG A 145 -2.85 2.88 10.43
C ARG A 145 -4.21 2.21 10.62
N LYS A 146 -5.24 2.74 9.97
CA LYS A 146 -6.63 2.27 10.17
C LYS A 146 -6.93 0.90 9.55
N ARG A 147 -5.98 0.31 8.81
CA ARG A 147 -6.03 -1.10 8.36
C ARG A 147 -5.38 -2.08 9.35
N CYS A 148 -4.72 -1.61 10.41
CA CYS A 148 -3.96 -2.46 11.33
C CYS A 148 -4.77 -2.94 12.55
N SER A 149 -5.89 -2.30 12.86
CA SER A 149 -6.83 -2.76 13.87
C SER A 149 -7.98 -3.51 13.21
N ALA A 150 -8.29 -4.71 13.69
CA ALA A 150 -9.44 -5.47 13.23
C ALA A 150 -10.75 -4.68 13.43
N ALA A 151 -10.89 -3.98 14.56
CA ALA A 151 -12.08 -3.16 14.83
C ALA A 151 -12.21 -1.98 13.83
N ASP A 152 -11.11 -1.35 13.45
CA ASP A 152 -11.13 -0.26 12.47
C ASP A 152 -11.37 -0.75 11.05
N ARG A 153 -10.77 -1.88 10.65
CA ARG A 153 -11.06 -2.54 9.36
C ARG A 153 -12.52 -2.88 9.25
N MET A 154 -13.07 -3.59 10.24
CA MET A 154 -14.47 -3.99 10.26
C MET A 154 -15.43 -2.79 10.23
N ARG A 155 -15.11 -1.72 10.95
CA ARG A 155 -15.90 -0.48 10.94
C ARG A 155 -15.94 0.15 9.55
N ARG A 156 -14.78 0.30 8.91
CA ARG A 156 -14.66 0.90 7.57
C ARG A 156 -15.34 0.08 6.50
N LEU A 157 -15.14 -1.23 6.60
CA LEU A 157 -15.75 -2.22 5.75
C LEU A 157 -17.27 -2.10 5.79
N LYS A 158 -17.87 -2.11 6.98
CA LYS A 158 -19.33 -1.93 7.14
C LYS A 158 -19.81 -0.56 6.64
N GLN A 159 -19.09 0.52 6.95
CA GLN A 159 -19.42 1.88 6.50
C GLN A 159 -19.40 2.04 4.97
N SER A 160 -18.60 1.24 4.29
CA SER A 160 -18.41 1.30 2.83
C SER A 160 -19.21 0.23 2.09
N GLY A 161 -20.14 -0.45 2.76
CA GLY A 161 -21.02 -1.45 2.14
C GLY A 161 -20.40 -2.85 1.97
N GLY A 162 -19.28 -3.14 2.62
CA GLY A 162 -18.72 -4.49 2.73
C GLY A 162 -19.43 -5.32 3.82
N THR A 163 -19.20 -6.64 3.80
CA THR A 163 -19.75 -7.59 4.79
C THR A 163 -18.64 -8.35 5.52
N GLU A 164 -18.96 -8.98 6.66
CA GLU A 164 -18.00 -9.84 7.38
C GLU A 164 -17.39 -10.93 6.48
N ALA A 165 -18.16 -11.45 5.52
CA ALA A 165 -17.69 -12.37 4.50
C ALA A 165 -16.52 -11.82 3.65
N CYS A 166 -16.43 -10.49 3.44
CA CYS A 166 -15.29 -9.87 2.77
C CYS A 166 -14.00 -10.00 3.58
N GLU A 167 -14.04 -9.72 4.89
CA GLU A 167 -12.87 -9.86 5.77
C GLU A 167 -12.47 -11.33 5.88
N GLU A 168 -13.43 -12.24 6.08
CA GLU A 168 -13.17 -13.67 6.11
C GLU A 168 -12.54 -14.18 4.81
N ALA A 169 -13.01 -13.68 3.67
CA ALA A 169 -12.45 -14.04 2.37
C ALA A 169 -11.00 -13.58 2.22
N VAL A 170 -10.67 -12.37 2.67
CA VAL A 170 -9.28 -11.89 2.70
C VAL A 170 -8.42 -12.81 3.56
N VAL A 171 -8.81 -13.10 4.81
CA VAL A 171 -8.02 -13.96 5.70
C VAL A 171 -7.85 -15.37 5.15
N LYS A 172 -8.89 -15.95 4.53
CA LYS A 172 -8.80 -17.26 3.83
C LYS A 172 -7.78 -17.23 2.70
N ALA A 173 -7.76 -16.16 1.90
CA ALA A 173 -6.78 -16.00 0.83
C ALA A 173 -5.34 -15.85 1.38
N LEU A 174 -5.13 -15.07 2.45
CA LEU A 174 -3.83 -14.95 3.11
C LEU A 174 -3.32 -16.29 3.64
N ARG A 175 -4.20 -17.09 4.26
CA ARG A 175 -3.89 -18.47 4.69
C ARG A 175 -3.54 -19.38 3.53
N TRP A 176 -4.25 -19.24 2.41
CA TRP A 176 -3.93 -19.98 1.20
C TRP A 176 -2.56 -19.60 0.64
N PHE A 177 -2.22 -18.31 0.55
CA PHE A 177 -0.88 -17.86 0.15
C PHE A 177 0.21 -18.46 1.02
N LYS A 178 0.03 -18.48 2.34
CA LYS A 178 0.99 -19.11 3.27
C LYS A 178 1.21 -20.59 2.93
N LYS A 179 0.16 -21.34 2.58
CA LYS A 179 0.25 -22.77 2.22
C LYS A 179 0.98 -23.02 0.89
N VAL A 180 0.83 -22.13 -0.08
CA VAL A 180 1.38 -22.30 -1.43
C VAL A 180 2.69 -21.53 -1.67
N GLN A 181 3.25 -20.90 -0.63
CA GLN A 181 4.56 -20.25 -0.71
C GLN A 181 5.64 -21.27 -1.04
N ARG A 182 6.54 -20.91 -1.96
CA ARG A 182 7.66 -21.75 -2.37
C ARG A 182 8.76 -21.69 -1.31
N ARG A 183 9.67 -22.69 -1.33
CA ARG A 183 10.81 -22.77 -0.38
C ARG A 183 11.75 -21.57 -0.44
N ASP A 184 11.83 -20.89 -1.58
CA ASP A 184 12.62 -19.67 -1.77
C ASP A 184 11.87 -18.39 -1.36
N GLY A 185 10.69 -18.51 -0.76
CA GLY A 185 9.85 -17.40 -0.32
C GLY A 185 8.96 -16.80 -1.41
N SER A 186 9.12 -17.21 -2.67
CA SER A 186 8.33 -16.66 -3.79
C SER A 186 6.95 -17.31 -3.93
N TRP A 187 6.09 -16.68 -4.74
CA TRP A 187 4.80 -17.22 -5.14
C TRP A 187 4.64 -17.33 -6.66
N GLY A 188 3.72 -18.19 -7.09
CA GLY A 188 3.30 -18.33 -8.49
C GLY A 188 4.12 -19.32 -9.33
N GLY A 189 3.59 -19.61 -10.52
CA GLY A 189 4.21 -20.51 -11.49
C GLY A 189 5.18 -19.80 -12.44
N SER A 190 4.87 -18.56 -12.81
CA SER A 190 5.65 -17.72 -13.73
C SER A 190 5.65 -16.27 -13.25
N HIS A 191 6.67 -15.49 -13.66
CA HIS A 191 6.85 -14.10 -13.22
C HIS A 191 6.80 -13.96 -11.69
N GLN A 192 7.50 -14.85 -10.98
CA GLN A 192 7.50 -14.97 -9.53
C GLN A 192 7.73 -13.64 -8.81
N VAL A 193 8.52 -12.73 -9.37
CA VAL A 193 8.72 -11.38 -8.83
C VAL A 193 7.43 -10.56 -8.81
N ALA A 194 6.66 -10.53 -9.90
CA ALA A 194 5.35 -9.86 -9.92
C ALA A 194 4.36 -10.54 -8.96
N GLN A 195 4.29 -11.87 -9.01
CA GLN A 195 3.35 -12.62 -8.15
C GLN A 195 3.66 -12.40 -6.67
N THR A 196 4.93 -12.45 -6.29
CA THR A 196 5.39 -12.17 -4.93
C THR A 196 5.09 -10.74 -4.52
N GLY A 197 5.28 -9.76 -5.41
CA GLY A 197 4.91 -8.38 -5.12
C GLY A 197 3.40 -8.20 -4.91
N LEU A 198 2.54 -8.84 -5.71
CA LEU A 198 1.08 -8.79 -5.50
C LEU A 198 0.66 -9.44 -4.18
N VAL A 199 1.23 -10.61 -3.84
CA VAL A 199 0.93 -11.30 -2.58
C VAL A 199 1.42 -10.51 -1.37
N LEU A 200 2.62 -9.91 -1.43
CA LEU A 200 3.10 -9.00 -0.39
C LEU A 200 2.18 -7.79 -0.25
N LEU A 201 1.73 -7.20 -1.36
CA LEU A 201 0.78 -6.10 -1.29
C LEU A 201 -0.50 -6.55 -0.56
N ALA A 202 -1.03 -7.74 -0.81
CA ALA A 202 -2.21 -8.26 -0.10
C ALA A 202 -1.95 -8.39 1.41
N TYR A 203 -0.88 -9.07 1.82
CA TYR A 203 -0.50 -9.14 3.23
C TYR A 203 -0.42 -7.75 3.89
N LEU A 204 0.32 -6.82 3.28
CA LEU A 204 0.49 -5.46 3.77
C LEU A 204 -0.82 -4.64 3.76
N GLY A 205 -1.75 -5.00 2.86
CA GLY A 205 -3.09 -4.42 2.75
C GLY A 205 -3.99 -4.75 3.92
N HIS A 206 -3.90 -5.98 4.42
CA HIS A 206 -4.50 -6.40 5.69
C HIS A 206 -3.66 -5.99 6.92
N CYS A 207 -2.54 -5.29 6.71
CA CYS A 207 -1.55 -4.92 7.72
C CYS A 207 -0.86 -6.13 8.38
N GLU A 208 -0.67 -7.21 7.62
CA GLU A 208 0.23 -8.29 8.00
C GLU A 208 1.67 -7.87 7.70
N THR A 209 2.54 -8.02 8.69
CA THR A 209 3.94 -7.55 8.66
C THR A 209 4.87 -8.66 9.15
N PRO A 210 6.21 -8.50 9.10
CA PRO A 210 7.13 -9.47 9.69
C PRO A 210 6.90 -9.78 11.17
N LEU A 211 6.19 -8.91 11.91
CA LEU A 211 5.84 -9.11 13.32
C LEU A 211 4.48 -9.82 13.52
N SER A 212 3.75 -10.13 12.45
CA SER A 212 2.48 -10.83 12.56
C SER A 212 2.67 -12.25 13.08
N GLU A 213 1.85 -12.65 14.06
CA GLU A 213 1.92 -13.98 14.67
C GLU A 213 1.66 -15.09 13.65
N GLU A 214 0.60 -14.96 12.82
CA GLU A 214 0.23 -16.01 11.86
C GLU A 214 1.04 -15.91 10.55
N PHE A 215 1.28 -14.69 10.05
CA PHE A 215 1.76 -14.46 8.69
C PHE A 215 3.19 -13.91 8.61
N GLY A 216 3.83 -13.59 9.74
CA GLY A 216 5.10 -12.85 9.77
C GLY A 216 6.24 -13.56 9.04
N GLU A 217 6.35 -14.88 9.18
CA GLU A 217 7.34 -15.67 8.45
C GLU A 217 7.11 -15.62 6.94
N ALA A 218 5.87 -15.81 6.49
CA ALA A 218 5.52 -15.77 5.07
C ALA A 218 5.82 -14.40 4.44
N VAL A 219 5.45 -13.32 5.13
CA VAL A 219 5.76 -11.94 4.72
C VAL A 219 7.27 -11.73 4.64
N THR A 220 8.02 -12.13 5.68
CA THR A 220 9.47 -11.99 5.73
C THR A 220 10.15 -12.71 4.56
N ASN A 221 9.77 -13.96 4.29
CA ASN A 221 10.33 -14.76 3.20
C ASN A 221 10.05 -14.13 1.83
N GLY A 222 8.84 -13.61 1.61
CA GLY A 222 8.49 -12.89 0.39
C GLY A 222 9.32 -11.62 0.18
N MET A 223 9.54 -10.86 1.26
CA MET A 223 10.37 -9.67 1.23
C MET A 223 11.83 -10.00 0.90
N VAL A 224 12.39 -11.02 1.59
CA VAL A 224 13.77 -11.48 1.36
C VAL A 224 13.96 -11.91 -0.09
N TYR A 225 13.02 -12.69 -0.66
CA TYR A 225 13.07 -13.08 -2.06
C TYR A 225 13.21 -11.88 -3.02
N LEU A 226 12.38 -10.84 -2.84
CA LEU A 226 12.46 -9.64 -3.70
C LEU A 226 13.75 -8.84 -3.45
N ILE A 227 14.20 -8.72 -2.21
CA ILE A 227 15.45 -8.04 -1.86
C ILE A 227 16.65 -8.74 -2.50
N GLU A 228 16.72 -10.07 -2.40
CA GLU A 228 17.76 -10.87 -3.05
C GLU A 228 17.71 -10.73 -4.58
N ASN A 229 16.51 -10.69 -5.16
CA ASN A 229 16.34 -10.42 -6.59
C ASN A 229 16.91 -9.04 -6.99
N SER A 230 16.61 -8.00 -6.20
CA SER A 230 17.16 -6.66 -6.39
C SER A 230 18.68 -6.66 -6.29
N VAL A 231 19.25 -7.23 -5.24
CA VAL A 231 20.72 -7.30 -5.04
C VAL A 231 21.38 -8.01 -6.21
N LYS A 232 20.87 -9.18 -6.61
CA LYS A 232 21.38 -9.95 -7.74
C LYS A 232 21.30 -9.19 -9.06
N ASN A 233 20.25 -8.40 -9.27
CA ASN A 233 19.99 -7.68 -10.51
C ASN A 233 20.36 -6.19 -10.46
N LYS A 234 21.07 -5.75 -9.41
CA LYS A 234 21.50 -4.36 -9.21
C LYS A 234 20.32 -3.37 -9.20
N GLY A 235 19.31 -3.64 -8.39
CA GLY A 235 18.13 -2.79 -8.21
C GLY A 235 16.97 -3.06 -9.17
N ARG A 236 17.18 -3.85 -10.23
CA ARG A 236 16.10 -4.30 -11.11
C ARG A 236 15.36 -5.46 -10.45
N PHE A 237 14.08 -5.61 -10.79
CA PHE A 237 13.30 -6.76 -10.34
C PHE A 237 12.79 -7.50 -11.56
N CYS A 238 13.29 -8.72 -11.74
CA CYS A 238 12.94 -9.56 -12.87
C CYS A 238 13.14 -11.03 -12.50
N THR A 239 12.16 -11.87 -12.83
CA THR A 239 12.28 -13.31 -12.73
C THR A 239 13.29 -13.83 -13.76
N THR A 240 13.16 -13.37 -15.01
CA THR A 240 14.02 -13.76 -16.14
C THR A 240 14.50 -12.52 -16.90
N ARG A 241 15.81 -12.37 -17.06
CA ARG A 241 16.42 -11.17 -17.68
C ARG A 241 16.17 -10.99 -19.18
N GLY A 242 15.80 -12.07 -19.88
CA GLY A 242 15.50 -12.03 -21.32
C GLY A 242 14.03 -11.75 -21.64
N ASP A 243 13.16 -11.73 -20.64
CA ASP A 243 11.73 -11.53 -20.85
C ASP A 243 11.38 -10.04 -20.78
N LYS A 244 10.98 -9.45 -21.92
CA LYS A 244 10.61 -8.04 -22.00
C LYS A 244 9.44 -7.62 -21.08
N HIS A 245 8.66 -8.56 -20.55
CA HIS A 245 7.57 -8.28 -19.62
C HIS A 245 8.04 -7.92 -18.20
N TRP A 246 9.34 -8.01 -17.91
CA TRP A 246 9.87 -7.70 -16.58
C TRP A 246 9.60 -6.26 -16.11
N ALA A 247 9.23 -5.34 -17.01
CA ALA A 247 8.76 -4.00 -16.63
C ALA A 247 7.55 -4.03 -15.68
N TYR A 248 6.62 -4.99 -15.85
CA TYR A 248 5.52 -5.20 -14.91
C TYR A 248 6.04 -5.69 -13.55
N GLU A 249 6.93 -6.68 -13.58
CA GLU A 249 7.55 -7.25 -12.38
C GLU A 249 8.27 -6.16 -11.57
N HIS A 250 8.98 -5.27 -12.26
CA HIS A 250 9.67 -4.15 -11.65
C HIS A 250 8.76 -3.18 -10.94
N GLY A 251 7.68 -2.73 -11.58
CA GLY A 251 6.72 -1.81 -10.96
C GLY A 251 6.04 -2.44 -9.75
N ILE A 252 5.55 -3.68 -9.89
CA ILE A 252 4.83 -4.39 -8.82
C ILE A 252 5.73 -4.68 -7.62
N ALA A 253 6.96 -5.18 -7.84
CA ALA A 253 7.89 -5.48 -6.74
C ALA A 253 8.40 -4.22 -6.05
N THR A 254 8.68 -3.16 -6.81
CA THR A 254 9.08 -1.86 -6.25
C THR A 254 7.97 -1.28 -5.38
N TYR A 255 6.71 -1.36 -5.85
CA TYR A 255 5.55 -0.95 -5.06
C TYR A 255 5.47 -1.75 -3.74
N ALA A 256 5.53 -3.08 -3.81
CA ALA A 256 5.46 -3.93 -2.63
C ALA A 256 6.55 -3.64 -1.60
N LEU A 257 7.81 -3.53 -2.03
CA LEU A 257 8.93 -3.25 -1.12
C LEU A 257 8.90 -1.83 -0.57
N ALA A 258 8.39 -0.85 -1.31
CA ALA A 258 8.21 0.51 -0.80
C ALA A 258 7.16 0.56 0.33
N GLU A 259 6.03 -0.16 0.20
CA GLU A 259 5.07 -0.31 1.30
C GLU A 259 5.69 -1.09 2.48
N ALA A 260 6.39 -2.19 2.20
CA ALA A 260 7.04 -2.99 3.24
C ALA A 260 8.08 -2.19 4.03
N TYR A 261 8.90 -1.39 3.35
CA TYR A 261 9.87 -0.49 3.96
C TYR A 261 9.21 0.51 4.91
N MET A 262 8.03 1.02 4.55
CA MET A 262 7.29 1.93 5.42
C MET A 262 6.85 1.26 6.73
N PHE A 263 6.32 0.04 6.65
CA PHE A 263 5.99 -0.72 7.85
C PHE A 263 7.23 -1.03 8.68
N CYS A 264 8.29 -1.57 8.07
CA CYS A 264 9.52 -1.90 8.78
C CYS A 264 10.16 -0.69 9.45
N ARG A 265 10.25 0.45 8.76
CA ARG A 265 10.78 1.69 9.34
C ARG A 265 9.95 2.12 10.55
N VAL A 266 8.63 2.09 10.47
CA VAL A 266 7.76 2.52 11.57
C VAL A 266 7.83 1.55 12.76
N LEU A 267 7.88 0.26 12.48
CA LEU A 267 7.97 -0.80 13.50
C LEU A 267 9.38 -0.98 14.07
N GLY A 268 10.37 -0.21 13.60
CA GLY A 268 11.76 -0.32 14.04
C GLY A 268 12.47 -1.59 13.57
N LEU A 269 11.96 -2.24 12.52
CA LEU A 269 12.54 -3.45 11.94
C LEU A 269 13.63 -3.07 10.93
N ASN A 270 14.85 -3.54 11.19
CA ASN A 270 15.96 -3.39 10.26
C ASN A 270 16.10 -4.67 9.43
N ILE A 271 15.60 -4.65 8.19
CA ILE A 271 15.79 -5.73 7.22
C ILE A 271 16.96 -5.34 6.29
N PRO A 272 18.04 -6.14 6.22
CA PRO A 272 19.19 -5.86 5.37
C PRO A 272 18.81 -5.60 3.92
N ASN A 273 19.46 -4.63 3.29
CA ASN A 273 19.27 -4.24 1.88
C ASN A 273 17.85 -3.79 1.48
N LEU A 274 16.88 -3.73 2.40
CA LEU A 274 15.51 -3.29 2.08
C LEU A 274 15.48 -1.83 1.62
N LYS A 275 16.07 -0.92 2.40
CA LYS A 275 16.14 0.51 2.06
C LYS A 275 16.81 0.73 0.70
N GLU A 276 17.92 0.05 0.45
CA GLU A 276 18.69 0.16 -0.79
C GLU A 276 17.91 -0.40 -1.99
N SER A 277 17.26 -1.55 -1.82
CA SER A 277 16.43 -2.14 -2.88
C SER A 277 15.27 -1.23 -3.28
N VAL A 278 14.63 -0.57 -2.32
CA VAL A 278 13.60 0.45 -2.60
C VAL A 278 14.20 1.67 -3.28
N GLN A 279 15.35 2.17 -2.80
CA GLN A 279 16.03 3.31 -3.39
C GLN A 279 16.37 3.07 -4.87
N LEU A 280 16.97 1.92 -5.18
CA LEU A 280 17.37 1.57 -6.53
C LEU A 280 16.17 1.26 -7.43
N GLY A 281 15.17 0.55 -6.94
CA GLY A 281 13.97 0.23 -7.72
C GLY A 281 13.20 1.47 -8.14
N VAL A 282 12.90 2.36 -7.21
CA VAL A 282 12.18 3.61 -7.52
C VAL A 282 13.04 4.52 -8.43
N GLN A 283 14.34 4.61 -8.19
CA GLN A 283 15.22 5.43 -9.05
C GLN A 283 15.35 4.84 -10.46
N TRP A 284 15.34 3.50 -10.63
CA TRP A 284 15.32 2.86 -11.93
C TRP A 284 14.08 3.26 -12.74
N ILE A 285 12.90 3.26 -12.13
CA ILE A 285 11.65 3.71 -12.78
C ILE A 285 11.81 5.13 -13.32
N ILE A 286 12.36 6.03 -12.51
CA ILE A 286 12.53 7.45 -12.89
C ILE A 286 13.56 7.61 -14.01
N ASP A 287 14.68 6.92 -13.91
CA ASP A 287 15.82 7.07 -14.82
C ASP A 287 15.56 6.41 -16.19
N ASN A 288 14.60 5.48 -16.31
CA ASN A 288 14.30 4.74 -17.55
C ASN A 288 12.87 5.03 -18.05
N GLN A 289 12.41 6.29 -17.93
CA GLN A 289 11.14 6.75 -18.49
C GLN A 289 11.31 7.13 -19.96
N ASN A 290 10.44 6.62 -20.84
CA ASN A 290 10.46 6.94 -22.26
C ASN A 290 10.31 8.47 -22.49
N PRO A 291 10.92 9.06 -23.55
CA PRO A 291 10.69 10.45 -23.95
C PRO A 291 9.22 10.90 -23.98
N SER A 292 8.29 9.99 -24.33
CA SER A 292 6.84 10.23 -24.34
C SER A 292 6.23 10.52 -22.95
N GLY A 293 6.92 10.12 -21.87
CA GLY A 293 6.43 10.13 -20.49
C GLY A 293 5.89 8.79 -19.99
N GLY A 294 5.64 7.82 -20.87
CA GLY A 294 5.22 6.46 -20.51
C GLY A 294 6.39 5.52 -20.20
N TRP A 295 6.05 4.26 -19.94
CA TRP A 295 7.01 3.14 -19.89
C TRP A 295 6.53 2.01 -20.79
N ASP A 296 7.48 1.31 -21.40
CA ASP A 296 7.21 0.20 -22.33
C ASP A 296 7.86 -1.10 -21.85
N TYR A 297 7.59 -2.18 -22.58
CA TYR A 297 8.25 -3.46 -22.40
C TYR A 297 9.77 -3.30 -22.40
N ASN A 298 10.44 -4.00 -21.48
CA ASN A 298 11.88 -3.92 -21.26
C ASN A 298 12.43 -2.50 -20.95
N PHE A 299 11.57 -1.56 -20.53
CA PHE A 299 11.93 -0.14 -20.42
C PHE A 299 12.46 0.42 -21.75
N ASP A 300 11.87 -0.01 -22.89
CA ASP A 300 12.25 0.49 -24.20
C ASP A 300 11.88 1.98 -24.36
N GLU A 301 12.88 2.79 -24.71
CA GLU A 301 12.76 4.23 -24.94
C GLU A 301 12.50 4.56 -26.43
N GLY A 302 12.27 3.54 -27.26
CA GLY A 302 11.98 3.66 -28.68
C GLY A 302 10.60 4.22 -29.05
N GLY A 303 10.29 4.14 -30.35
CA GLY A 303 9.18 4.89 -30.99
C GLY A 303 7.75 4.46 -30.62
N ARG A 304 7.54 3.30 -29.99
CA ARG A 304 6.21 2.92 -29.46
C ARG A 304 5.77 3.89 -28.35
N GLY A 305 6.71 4.47 -27.62
CA GLY A 305 6.47 5.50 -26.62
C GLY A 305 6.03 4.97 -25.26
N GLY A 306 5.31 3.85 -25.18
CA GLY A 306 4.92 3.26 -23.91
C GLY A 306 3.69 2.36 -23.99
N ASP A 307 3.29 1.89 -22.81
CA ASP A 307 2.08 1.12 -22.58
C ASP A 307 1.38 1.64 -21.32
N MET A 308 0.08 1.91 -21.43
CA MET A 308 -0.73 2.45 -20.34
C MET A 308 -0.75 1.56 -19.10
N SER A 309 -0.73 0.24 -19.28
CA SER A 309 -0.81 -0.71 -18.18
C SER A 309 0.51 -0.86 -17.43
N ILE A 310 1.65 -0.77 -18.13
CA ILE A 310 2.98 -0.69 -17.51
C ILE A 310 3.12 0.65 -16.77
N THR A 311 2.72 1.74 -17.42
CA THR A 311 2.76 3.09 -16.85
C THR A 311 1.97 3.17 -15.54
N ALA A 312 0.79 2.57 -15.47
CA ALA A 312 -0.02 2.55 -14.25
C ALA A 312 0.69 1.85 -13.08
N TRP A 313 1.38 0.73 -13.31
CA TRP A 313 2.17 0.07 -12.27
C TRP A 313 3.35 0.92 -11.80
N GLN A 314 4.06 1.57 -12.72
CA GLN A 314 5.14 2.48 -12.35
C GLN A 314 4.64 3.67 -11.54
N MET A 315 3.48 4.23 -11.90
CA MET A 315 2.87 5.33 -11.15
C MET A 315 2.49 4.93 -9.71
N GLN A 316 1.94 3.72 -9.51
CA GLN A 316 1.69 3.20 -8.17
C GLN A 316 2.98 3.02 -7.36
N ALA A 317 4.05 2.52 -7.99
CA ALA A 317 5.35 2.39 -7.36
C ALA A 317 5.97 3.76 -7.00
N LEU A 318 5.85 4.77 -7.87
CA LEU A 318 6.31 6.14 -7.61
C LEU A 318 5.54 6.78 -6.45
N LYS A 319 4.22 6.57 -6.37
CA LYS A 319 3.40 7.01 -5.23
C LYS A 319 3.88 6.36 -3.93
N ALA A 320 4.11 5.05 -3.92
CA ALA A 320 4.62 4.35 -2.75
C ALA A 320 6.03 4.84 -2.38
N GLY A 321 6.89 5.03 -3.38
CA GLY A 321 8.23 5.64 -3.27
C GLY A 321 8.19 7.00 -2.58
N TYR A 322 7.30 7.90 -3.00
CA TYR A 322 7.10 9.20 -2.37
C TYR A 322 6.79 9.08 -0.86
N HIS A 323 5.93 8.12 -0.48
CA HIS A 323 5.57 7.91 0.92
C HIS A 323 6.71 7.35 1.78
N THR A 324 7.75 6.76 1.18
CA THR A 324 8.95 6.29 1.90
C THR A 324 9.75 7.41 2.55
N ARG A 325 9.57 8.66 2.10
CA ARG A 325 10.40 9.82 2.47
C ARG A 325 11.90 9.59 2.22
N LEU A 326 12.24 8.71 1.28
CA LEU A 326 13.56 8.65 0.68
C LEU A 326 13.66 9.75 -0.40
N THR A 327 14.87 10.19 -0.69
CA THR A 327 15.12 11.22 -1.69
C THR A 327 15.33 10.58 -3.05
N PHE A 328 14.61 11.05 -4.06
CA PHE A 328 14.71 10.58 -5.44
C PHE A 328 14.93 11.75 -6.39
N ARG A 329 15.80 11.56 -7.38
CA ARG A 329 16.06 12.61 -8.38
C ARG A 329 14.91 12.66 -9.36
N ASN A 330 14.47 13.86 -9.75
CA ASN A 330 13.51 14.12 -10.83
C ASN A 330 12.12 13.46 -10.70
N MET A 331 11.73 13.00 -9.50
CA MET A 331 10.44 12.34 -9.29
C MET A 331 9.24 13.22 -9.68
N PRO A 332 9.16 14.51 -9.30
CA PRO A 332 8.03 15.36 -9.70
C PRO A 332 7.88 15.52 -11.22
N GLN A 333 9.01 15.69 -11.93
CA GLN A 333 9.04 15.81 -13.38
C GLN A 333 8.63 14.50 -14.06
N CYS A 334 9.11 13.37 -13.54
CA CYS A 334 8.74 12.04 -14.00
C CYS A 334 7.22 11.79 -13.89
N ILE A 335 6.64 12.08 -12.72
CA ILE A 335 5.19 11.97 -12.47
C ILE A 335 4.39 12.89 -13.41
N SER A 336 4.84 14.14 -13.57
CA SER A 336 4.17 15.10 -14.46
C SER A 336 4.13 14.61 -15.92
N ARG A 337 5.26 14.11 -16.44
CA ARG A 337 5.33 13.54 -17.80
C ARG A 337 4.46 12.29 -17.95
N ALA A 338 4.43 11.44 -16.93
CA ALA A 338 3.59 10.25 -16.92
C ALA A 338 2.09 10.59 -16.93
N LEU A 339 1.66 11.64 -16.23
CA LEU A 339 0.28 12.11 -16.28
C LEU A 339 -0.08 12.65 -17.66
N ASN A 340 0.82 13.38 -18.32
CA ASN A 340 0.62 13.84 -19.70
C ASN A 340 0.50 12.65 -20.68
N TYR A 341 1.34 11.62 -20.51
CA TYR A 341 1.23 10.39 -21.29
C TYR A 341 -0.13 9.70 -21.07
N CYS A 342 -0.56 9.56 -19.82
CA CYS A 342 -1.86 9.00 -19.46
C CYS A 342 -3.01 9.79 -20.12
N GLU A 343 -3.00 11.12 -20.03
CA GLU A 343 -4.05 11.97 -20.63
C GLU A 343 -4.12 11.78 -22.14
N ALA A 344 -2.96 11.66 -22.81
CA ALA A 344 -2.88 11.41 -24.24
C ALA A 344 -3.41 10.02 -24.66
N ARG A 345 -3.62 9.08 -23.71
CA ARG A 345 -4.28 7.79 -23.94
C ARG A 345 -5.78 7.82 -23.64
N GLN A 346 -6.34 8.94 -23.21
CA GLN A 346 -7.78 9.09 -22.97
C GLN A 346 -8.54 9.39 -24.28
N ASN A 347 -9.61 8.64 -24.53
CA ASN A 347 -10.55 8.91 -25.62
C ASN A 347 -11.53 10.04 -25.24
N SER A 348 -12.15 10.67 -26.25
CA SER A 348 -13.18 11.69 -26.03
C SER A 348 -14.39 11.17 -25.24
N ASN A 349 -14.69 9.87 -25.32
CA ASN A 349 -15.74 9.20 -24.54
C ASN A 349 -15.39 8.97 -23.06
N GLY A 350 -14.15 9.24 -22.64
CA GLY A 350 -13.66 9.10 -21.26
C GLY A 350 -12.85 7.83 -20.96
N GLY A 351 -12.97 6.79 -21.79
CA GLY A 351 -12.20 5.56 -21.65
C GLY A 351 -10.73 5.72 -22.00
N PHE A 352 -9.88 4.78 -21.57
CA PHE A 352 -8.45 4.77 -21.87
C PHE A 352 -8.02 3.53 -22.67
N GLY A 353 -7.10 3.73 -23.61
CA GLY A 353 -6.46 2.67 -24.40
C GLY A 353 -5.07 2.26 -23.89
N TYR A 354 -4.48 1.22 -24.51
CA TYR A 354 -3.13 0.73 -24.20
C TYR A 354 -2.03 1.65 -24.75
N THR A 355 -1.93 1.70 -26.08
CA THR A 355 -0.96 2.53 -26.83
C THR A 355 -1.67 3.62 -27.62
N GLY A 356 -2.91 3.39 -28.06
CA GLY A 356 -3.80 4.40 -28.62
C GLY A 356 -4.78 4.94 -27.58
N THR A 357 -5.80 5.68 -28.03
CA THR A 357 -6.84 6.20 -27.14
C THR A 357 -8.03 5.25 -26.98
N SER A 358 -8.27 4.37 -27.95
CA SER A 358 -9.45 3.50 -27.95
C SER A 358 -9.41 2.45 -26.83
N PRO A 359 -10.43 2.37 -25.98
CA PRO A 359 -10.65 1.24 -25.09
C PRO A 359 -10.84 -0.06 -25.89
N VAL A 360 -10.54 -1.20 -25.28
CA VAL A 360 -10.52 -2.51 -25.95
C VAL A 360 -11.90 -2.94 -26.48
N GLY A 361 -13.00 -2.52 -25.82
CA GLY A 361 -14.36 -2.88 -26.21
C GLY A 361 -14.75 -4.32 -25.82
N GLY A 362 -15.81 -4.87 -26.41
CA GLY A 362 -16.23 -6.26 -26.17
C GLY A 362 -16.72 -6.55 -24.75
N GLY A 363 -17.23 -5.54 -24.04
CA GLY A 363 -17.63 -5.65 -22.63
C GLY A 363 -16.48 -5.45 -21.63
N HIS A 364 -15.28 -5.10 -22.12
CA HIS A 364 -14.11 -4.77 -21.31
C HIS A 364 -13.60 -3.36 -21.62
N PHE A 365 -12.97 -2.74 -20.62
CA PHE A 365 -12.37 -1.41 -20.70
C PHE A 365 -11.09 -1.32 -19.85
N THR A 366 -10.24 -2.32 -20.02
CA THR A 366 -9.20 -2.77 -19.08
C THR A 366 -8.32 -1.68 -18.48
N LEU A 367 -8.03 -0.59 -19.21
CA LEU A 367 -7.11 0.46 -18.77
C LEU A 367 -7.81 1.73 -18.27
N THR A 368 -9.15 1.82 -18.36
CA THR A 368 -9.85 3.03 -17.90
C THR A 368 -9.70 3.21 -16.41
N GLY A 369 -9.86 2.14 -15.62
CA GLY A 369 -9.59 2.19 -14.18
C GLY A 369 -8.13 2.60 -13.89
N ALA A 370 -7.17 2.06 -14.66
CA ALA A 370 -5.76 2.37 -14.50
C ALA A 370 -5.46 3.86 -14.75
N GLY A 371 -6.01 4.43 -15.83
CA GLY A 371 -5.88 5.86 -16.13
C GLY A 371 -6.54 6.75 -15.11
N VAL A 372 -7.77 6.45 -14.70
CA VAL A 372 -8.45 7.18 -13.63
C VAL A 372 -7.61 7.18 -12.35
N LEU A 373 -7.09 6.01 -11.96
CA LEU A 373 -6.33 5.87 -10.73
C LEU A 373 -5.03 6.68 -10.77
N CYS A 374 -4.31 6.73 -11.91
CA CYS A 374 -3.15 7.62 -12.07
C CYS A 374 -3.49 9.08 -11.75
N PHE A 375 -4.62 9.60 -12.25
CA PHE A 375 -5.02 10.98 -11.93
C PHE A 375 -5.51 11.12 -10.50
N GLN A 376 -6.34 10.21 -9.99
CA GLN A 376 -6.84 10.28 -8.62
C GLN A 376 -5.70 10.28 -7.60
N GLN A 377 -4.70 9.42 -7.79
CA GLN A 377 -3.58 9.27 -6.87
C GLN A 377 -2.63 10.48 -6.85
N HIS A 378 -2.50 11.22 -7.97
CA HIS A 378 -1.50 12.29 -8.12
C HIS A 378 -2.07 13.71 -8.34
N LYS A 379 -3.37 13.84 -8.60
CA LYS A 379 -4.08 15.11 -8.81
C LYS A 379 -5.48 15.16 -8.15
N GLY A 380 -5.95 14.04 -7.60
CA GLY A 380 -7.26 13.92 -6.96
C GLY A 380 -8.43 13.64 -7.90
N THR A 381 -9.56 13.31 -7.29
CA THR A 381 -10.79 12.86 -7.98
C THR A 381 -11.43 13.96 -8.84
N ASN A 382 -11.18 15.22 -8.52
CA ASN A 382 -11.67 16.37 -9.27
C ASN A 382 -10.83 16.70 -10.52
N HIS A 383 -9.82 15.91 -10.88
CA HIS A 383 -9.14 16.11 -12.15
C HIS A 383 -10.09 15.78 -13.33
N ARG A 384 -10.06 16.57 -14.40
CA ARG A 384 -10.96 16.40 -15.56
C ARG A 384 -10.87 14.99 -16.15
N ALA A 385 -9.66 14.48 -16.32
CA ALA A 385 -9.44 13.14 -16.85
C ALA A 385 -9.98 12.03 -15.92
N ALA A 386 -9.86 12.20 -14.60
CA ALA A 386 -10.41 11.27 -13.61
C ALA A 386 -11.94 11.24 -13.67
N ARG A 387 -12.61 12.40 -13.68
CA ARG A 387 -14.08 12.49 -13.77
C ARG A 387 -14.61 11.83 -15.04
N LYS A 388 -14.03 12.16 -16.20
CA LYS A 388 -14.45 11.56 -17.48
C LYS A 388 -14.30 10.05 -17.50
N GLY A 389 -13.21 9.53 -16.93
CA GLY A 389 -13.00 8.09 -16.84
C GLY A 389 -13.96 7.43 -15.85
N MET A 390 -14.29 8.07 -14.73
CA MET A 390 -15.34 7.58 -13.82
C MET A 390 -16.72 7.57 -14.48
N ASP A 391 -17.10 8.60 -15.23
CA ASP A 391 -18.35 8.62 -15.99
C ASP A 391 -18.42 7.47 -17.00
N TYR A 392 -17.28 7.08 -17.58
CA TYR A 392 -17.19 5.92 -18.47
C TYR A 392 -17.33 4.60 -17.69
N ILE A 393 -16.62 4.46 -16.56
CA ILE A 393 -16.70 3.30 -15.67
C ILE A 393 -18.13 3.08 -15.19
N ASP A 394 -18.82 4.12 -14.70
CA ASP A 394 -20.17 4.02 -14.14
C ASP A 394 -21.17 3.48 -15.17
N LYS A 395 -20.97 3.80 -16.45
CA LYS A 395 -21.79 3.33 -17.58
C LYS A 395 -21.44 1.92 -18.06
N GLN A 396 -20.16 1.54 -17.99
CA GLN A 396 -19.65 0.33 -18.65
C GLN A 396 -19.37 -0.83 -17.69
N ALA A 397 -19.17 -0.57 -16.40
CA ALA A 397 -18.76 -1.58 -15.42
C ALA A 397 -19.77 -2.73 -15.32
N ARG A 398 -19.29 -3.92 -15.72
CA ARG A 398 -20.00 -5.20 -15.65
C ARG A 398 -19.03 -6.22 -15.08
N ILE A 399 -19.42 -6.87 -13.99
CA ILE A 399 -18.63 -7.93 -13.36
C ILE A 399 -19.58 -9.08 -13.04
N SER A 400 -19.26 -10.30 -13.48
CA SER A 400 -20.03 -11.51 -13.15
C SER A 400 -19.19 -12.78 -13.19
N TYR A 401 -19.14 -13.49 -12.06
CA TYR A 401 -18.60 -14.86 -11.94
C TYR A 401 -19.59 -15.94 -12.40
N GLN A 402 -20.81 -15.53 -12.77
CA GLN A 402 -21.92 -16.36 -13.25
C GLN A 402 -22.10 -16.24 -14.77
N GLY A 403 -20.99 -16.25 -15.53
CA GLY A 403 -21.01 -16.31 -16.99
C GLY A 403 -20.98 -14.97 -17.73
N GLY A 404 -20.83 -13.83 -17.05
CA GLY A 404 -20.58 -12.52 -17.68
C GLY A 404 -19.09 -12.16 -17.78
N PRO A 405 -18.74 -10.98 -18.30
CA PRO A 405 -17.36 -10.48 -18.29
C PRO A 405 -16.88 -10.28 -16.85
N CYS A 406 -15.66 -10.71 -16.55
CA CYS A 406 -15.06 -10.54 -15.23
C CYS A 406 -13.54 -10.51 -15.33
N ASN A 407 -13.00 -9.36 -15.75
CA ASN A 407 -11.56 -9.16 -15.81
C ASN A 407 -11.04 -8.65 -14.46
N LEU A 408 -10.40 -9.52 -13.68
CA LEU A 408 -9.89 -9.14 -12.34
C LEU A 408 -8.82 -8.04 -12.41
N TYR A 409 -8.01 -7.98 -13.47
CA TYR A 409 -6.99 -6.95 -13.62
C TYR A 409 -7.63 -5.57 -13.84
N GLU A 410 -8.67 -5.50 -14.68
CA GLU A 410 -9.50 -4.31 -14.85
C GLU A 410 -10.14 -3.91 -13.52
N HIS A 411 -10.81 -4.85 -12.85
CA HIS A 411 -11.57 -4.56 -11.64
C HIS A 411 -10.70 -4.29 -10.41
N TYR A 412 -9.44 -4.73 -10.40
CA TYR A 412 -8.44 -4.29 -9.44
C TYR A 412 -8.23 -2.77 -9.49
N TYR A 413 -8.15 -2.17 -10.69
CA TYR A 413 -8.07 -0.73 -10.82
C TYR A 413 -9.42 -0.04 -10.60
N VAL A 414 -10.50 -0.61 -11.14
CA VAL A 414 -11.84 -0.02 -11.02
C VAL A 414 -12.32 0.03 -9.58
N SER A 415 -12.12 -1.01 -8.78
CA SER A 415 -12.49 -1.03 -7.36
C SER A 415 -11.81 0.09 -6.57
N GLN A 416 -10.52 0.32 -6.82
CA GLN A 416 -9.78 1.44 -6.23
C GLN A 416 -10.31 2.78 -6.73
N ALA A 417 -10.55 2.91 -8.03
CA ALA A 417 -11.05 4.15 -8.62
C ALA A 417 -12.43 4.53 -8.09
N ALA A 418 -13.33 3.55 -7.99
CA ALA A 418 -14.68 3.72 -7.50
C ALA A 418 -14.70 4.08 -6.01
N ILE A 419 -13.94 3.40 -5.15
CA ILE A 419 -13.94 3.75 -3.72
C ILE A 419 -13.28 5.11 -3.44
N ASN A 420 -12.25 5.48 -4.20
CA ASN A 420 -11.65 6.82 -4.13
C ASN A 420 -12.66 7.90 -4.52
N GLN A 421 -13.48 7.63 -5.55
CA GLN A 421 -14.55 8.52 -5.98
C GLN A 421 -15.66 8.62 -4.91
N GLY A 422 -15.98 7.51 -4.26
CA GLY A 422 -17.01 7.44 -3.22
C GLY A 422 -18.42 7.70 -3.78
N GLY A 423 -19.35 8.02 -2.88
CA GLY A 423 -20.72 8.40 -3.24
C GLY A 423 -21.43 7.36 -4.11
N LYS A 424 -22.25 7.85 -5.06
CA LYS A 424 -23.05 6.99 -5.93
C LYS A 424 -22.20 6.03 -6.77
N SER A 425 -21.08 6.50 -7.34
CA SER A 425 -20.20 5.67 -8.18
C SER A 425 -19.66 4.46 -7.39
N TRP A 426 -19.29 4.66 -6.13
CA TRP A 426 -18.89 3.54 -5.27
C TRP A 426 -20.05 2.59 -4.96
N LEU A 427 -21.20 3.11 -4.53
CA LEU A 427 -22.36 2.28 -4.16
C LEU A 427 -22.82 1.41 -5.33
N ASP A 428 -23.02 2.01 -6.51
CA ASP A 428 -23.45 1.31 -7.73
C ASP A 428 -22.44 0.24 -8.18
N TYR A 429 -21.13 0.51 -8.03
CA TYR A 429 -20.10 -0.45 -8.37
C TYR A 429 -20.06 -1.59 -7.34
N ASN A 430 -20.10 -1.26 -6.05
CA ASN A 430 -20.02 -2.19 -4.94
C ASN A 430 -21.12 -3.24 -4.98
N ASP A 431 -22.35 -2.83 -5.33
CA ASP A 431 -23.50 -3.72 -5.47
C ASP A 431 -23.30 -4.78 -6.57
N LYS A 432 -22.53 -4.47 -7.62
CA LYS A 432 -22.19 -5.43 -8.68
C LYS A 432 -21.00 -6.31 -8.28
N PHE A 433 -20.05 -5.71 -7.57
CA PHE A 433 -18.72 -6.25 -7.29
C PHE A 433 -18.69 -7.25 -6.13
N ARG A 434 -19.25 -6.90 -4.97
CA ARG A 434 -18.98 -7.58 -3.69
C ARG A 434 -19.35 -9.06 -3.75
N ASP A 435 -20.63 -9.34 -3.95
CA ASP A 435 -21.16 -10.71 -3.85
C ASP A 435 -20.72 -11.56 -5.04
N THR A 436 -20.60 -10.92 -6.21
CA THR A 436 -20.01 -11.52 -7.41
C THR A 436 -18.60 -12.02 -7.14
N LEU A 437 -17.71 -11.17 -6.59
CA LEU A 437 -16.33 -11.57 -6.31
C LEU A 437 -16.28 -12.68 -5.26
N LEU A 438 -17.04 -12.55 -4.17
CA LEU A 438 -17.12 -13.56 -3.10
C LEU A 438 -17.53 -14.94 -3.64
N SER A 439 -18.44 -14.99 -4.62
CA SER A 439 -18.84 -16.26 -5.27
C SER A 439 -17.72 -16.96 -6.06
N GLY A 440 -16.61 -16.26 -6.31
CA GLY A 440 -15.41 -16.81 -6.96
C GLY A 440 -14.47 -17.55 -6.00
N GLN A 441 -14.59 -17.35 -4.68
CA GLN A 441 -13.70 -17.97 -3.71
C GLN A 441 -14.00 -19.46 -3.53
N GLN A 442 -12.95 -20.28 -3.49
CA GLN A 442 -13.01 -21.71 -3.25
C GLN A 442 -12.86 -22.04 -1.75
N GLY A 443 -13.21 -23.27 -1.37
CA GLY A 443 -13.24 -23.68 0.04
C GLY A 443 -11.88 -23.65 0.76
N ASP A 444 -10.77 -23.75 0.02
CA ASP A 444 -9.40 -23.65 0.54
C ASP A 444 -8.87 -22.20 0.61
N GLY A 445 -9.64 -21.22 0.10
CA GLY A 445 -9.37 -19.78 0.19
C GLY A 445 -8.91 -19.11 -1.11
N HIS A 446 -8.52 -19.86 -2.14
CA HIS A 446 -8.10 -19.26 -3.41
C HIS A 446 -9.31 -18.81 -4.25
N PHE A 447 -9.08 -17.89 -5.18
CA PHE A 447 -10.12 -17.48 -6.14
C PHE A 447 -9.90 -18.22 -7.46
N ARG A 448 -10.96 -18.84 -7.98
CA ARG A 448 -10.89 -19.51 -9.29
C ARG A 448 -10.76 -18.48 -10.42
N SER A 449 -10.24 -18.94 -11.56
CA SER A 449 -10.24 -18.14 -12.78
C SER A 449 -11.66 -17.67 -13.10
N PRO A 450 -11.87 -16.38 -13.42
CA PRO A 450 -13.15 -15.90 -13.90
C PRO A 450 -13.56 -16.63 -15.19
N PRO A 451 -14.87 -16.78 -15.46
CA PRO A 451 -15.37 -17.50 -16.63
C PRO A 451 -15.03 -16.79 -17.94
N ASN A 452 -15.16 -15.46 -17.99
CA ASN A 452 -14.78 -14.63 -19.13
C ASN A 452 -13.78 -13.56 -18.66
N PRO A 453 -12.50 -13.92 -18.50
CA PRO A 453 -11.52 -13.07 -17.84
C PRO A 453 -11.00 -11.95 -18.73
N GLY A 454 -11.33 -11.98 -20.03
CA GLY A 454 -10.91 -10.97 -21.00
C GLY A 454 -9.39 -10.91 -21.22
N PRO A 455 -8.92 -9.85 -21.89
CA PRO A 455 -7.50 -9.64 -22.16
C PRO A 455 -6.69 -9.45 -20.88
N GLY A 456 -5.42 -9.87 -20.91
CA GLY A 456 -4.50 -9.71 -19.78
C GLY A 456 -4.64 -10.76 -18.67
N ASN A 457 -5.60 -11.70 -18.80
CA ASN A 457 -5.71 -12.83 -17.88
C ASN A 457 -4.42 -13.67 -17.85
N LYS A 458 -4.02 -14.09 -16.65
CA LYS A 458 -2.99 -15.11 -16.45
C LYS A 458 -3.65 -16.35 -15.87
N ASN A 459 -3.38 -17.52 -16.44
CA ASN A 459 -3.90 -18.78 -15.90
C ASN A 459 -3.05 -19.22 -14.69
N ASP A 460 -3.01 -18.39 -13.65
CA ASP A 460 -2.26 -18.61 -12.42
C ASP A 460 -3.16 -18.32 -11.20
N PRO A 461 -3.45 -19.33 -10.35
CA PRO A 461 -4.30 -19.15 -9.17
C PRO A 461 -3.76 -18.09 -8.19
N VAL A 462 -2.44 -17.90 -8.11
CA VAL A 462 -1.86 -16.84 -7.26
C VAL A 462 -2.25 -15.47 -7.77
N TYR A 463 -2.22 -15.28 -9.08
CA TYR A 463 -2.58 -14.02 -9.72
C TYR A 463 -4.05 -13.67 -9.48
N HIS A 464 -4.96 -14.62 -9.71
CA HIS A 464 -6.40 -14.42 -9.48
C HIS A 464 -6.69 -14.12 -8.02
N THR A 465 -6.12 -14.92 -7.12
CA THR A 465 -6.32 -14.77 -5.68
C THR A 465 -5.78 -13.43 -5.20
N ALA A 466 -4.60 -13.00 -5.67
CA ALA A 466 -4.00 -11.74 -5.24
C ALA A 466 -4.83 -10.54 -5.71
N LEU A 467 -5.26 -10.50 -6.98
CA LEU A 467 -6.11 -9.41 -7.47
C LEU A 467 -7.46 -9.36 -6.75
N ALA A 468 -8.13 -10.50 -6.55
CA ALA A 468 -9.38 -10.57 -5.81
C ALA A 468 -9.23 -10.11 -4.36
N THR A 469 -8.14 -10.52 -3.69
CA THR A 469 -7.85 -10.10 -2.31
C THR A 469 -7.61 -8.59 -2.23
N LEU A 470 -6.79 -8.03 -3.13
CA LEU A 470 -6.54 -6.59 -3.23
C LEU A 470 -7.81 -5.79 -3.53
N MET A 471 -8.73 -6.35 -4.32
CA MET A 471 -10.05 -5.75 -4.58
C MET A 471 -10.93 -5.73 -3.32
N LEU A 472 -10.89 -6.76 -2.48
CA LEU A 472 -11.61 -6.77 -1.20
C LEU A 472 -10.96 -5.86 -0.16
N GLU A 473 -9.66 -5.65 -0.21
CA GLU A 473 -8.96 -4.77 0.73
C GLU A 473 -9.31 -3.28 0.54
N VAL A 474 -9.87 -2.88 -0.61
CA VAL A 474 -10.13 -1.47 -0.91
C VAL A 474 -10.98 -0.79 0.17
N TYR A 475 -11.89 -1.53 0.82
CA TYR A 475 -12.77 -1.04 1.89
C TYR A 475 -12.03 -0.38 3.06
N TYR A 476 -10.79 -0.80 3.35
CA TYR A 476 -10.01 -0.27 4.48
C TYR A 476 -8.59 0.17 4.09
N ARG A 477 -8.10 -0.24 2.93
CA ARG A 477 -6.74 0.06 2.45
C ARG A 477 -6.55 1.52 2.07
N PHE A 478 -7.57 2.15 1.51
CA PHE A 478 -7.51 3.54 1.03
C PHE A 478 -8.40 4.45 1.86
N LEU A 479 -7.99 5.69 2.05
CA LEU A 479 -8.85 6.72 2.62
C LEU A 479 -9.68 7.33 1.48
N PRO A 480 -11.02 7.31 1.54
CA PRO A 480 -11.84 8.01 0.57
C PRO A 480 -11.42 9.49 0.49
N GLY A 481 -11.25 10.03 -0.72
CA GLY A 481 -10.91 11.44 -0.94
C GLY A 481 -9.44 11.83 -0.75
N THR A 482 -8.51 10.92 -0.46
CA THR A 482 -7.06 11.27 -0.44
C THR A 482 -6.48 11.24 -1.84
N GLY A 483 -6.89 12.20 -2.67
CA GLY A 483 -6.09 12.62 -3.80
C GLY A 483 -4.88 13.41 -3.29
N PHE A 484 -3.67 13.03 -3.68
CA PHE A 484 -2.51 13.88 -3.41
C PHE A 484 -2.44 14.95 -4.48
N GLY A 485 -2.48 16.21 -4.08
CA GLY A 485 -1.99 17.30 -4.91
C GLY A 485 -0.48 17.36 -4.77
N LEU A 486 0.24 16.91 -5.80
CA LEU A 486 1.65 17.30 -6.03
C LEU A 486 1.70 18.49 -6.99
#